data_AF-A0AAV2ZGF5-F1
#
_entry.id   AF-A0AAV2ZGF5-F1
#
_cell.length_a   1.000
_cell.length_b   1.000
_cell.length_c   1.000
_cell.angle_alpha   90.00
_cell.angle_beta   90.00
_cell.angle_gamma   90.00
#
_symmetry.space_group_name_H-M   'P 1'
#
loop_
_entity.id
_entity.type
_entity.pdbx_description
1 polymer ?
#
loop_
_entity_poly.entity_id
_entity_poly.type
_entity_poly.pdbx_seq_one_letter_code
_entity_poly.pdbx_strand_id
1 'polypeptide(L)'
;MVYTYDCQDMNDTTARKGQLDFLDERALLTLNFAHCSELVVPSDIQHFPNLLGMNLKHLTLADWPMDAAVTADYFPNMLFLVFSHVNWSCLPDGILGPLPNGLQDIELTHTNLSVIPDGLDQHWPGVGTLFIEYSQIQHVPSSLLGIALFDLSLIGNDIEDASVLASLPPSISRVSLDHNPLRVLPVFNESSGVFILIFSAEHTLVRDVPPRYKSNVDGLFLQESPYCSSVSEAVAPAVCDVGYNRADGKCLLN
;
A
#
# COMPACT_ATOMS: atom_id res chain seq x y z
N MET A 1 -13.79 -17.23 10.42
CA MET A 1 -14.14 -16.42 11.61
C MET A 1 -13.31 -15.13 11.57
N VAL A 2 -13.87 -14.00 11.99
CA VAL A 2 -13.13 -12.75 12.16
C VAL A 2 -13.09 -12.43 13.65
N TYR A 3 -11.92 -12.06 14.17
CA TYR A 3 -11.77 -11.62 15.54
C TYR A 3 -11.07 -10.26 15.60
N THR A 4 -11.53 -9.40 16.49
CA THR A 4 -10.91 -8.11 16.77
C THR A 4 -10.47 -8.09 18.22
N TYR A 5 -9.18 -7.90 18.43
CA TYR A 5 -8.61 -7.51 19.71
C TYR A 5 -8.61 -5.98 19.78
N ASP A 6 -9.54 -5.42 20.55
CA ASP A 6 -9.65 -3.98 20.76
C ASP A 6 -9.13 -3.61 22.14
N CYS A 7 -8.01 -2.88 22.19
CA CYS A 7 -7.36 -2.52 23.45
C CYS A 7 -8.24 -1.63 24.33
N GLN A 8 -9.13 -0.81 23.76
CA GLN A 8 -10.05 0.01 24.55
C GLN A 8 -11.12 -0.85 25.21
N ASP A 9 -11.71 -1.80 24.48
CA ASP A 9 -12.69 -2.73 25.03
C ASP A 9 -12.08 -3.63 26.10
N MET A 10 -10.81 -4.01 25.91
CA MET A 10 -10.05 -4.84 26.85
C MET A 10 -9.47 -4.05 28.03
N ASN A 11 -9.56 -2.71 28.00
CA ASN A 11 -8.91 -1.81 28.97
C ASN A 11 -7.40 -2.13 29.14
N ASP A 12 -6.73 -2.35 28.01
CA ASP A 12 -5.30 -2.63 27.89
C ASP A 12 -4.65 -1.66 26.88
N THR A 13 -3.34 -1.71 26.73
CA THR A 13 -2.60 -0.93 25.73
C THR A 13 -2.02 -1.78 24.61
N THR A 14 -1.94 -3.10 24.83
CA THR A 14 -1.40 -4.09 23.90
C THR A 14 -2.04 -5.46 24.12
N ALA A 15 -2.06 -6.29 23.08
CA ALA A 15 -2.30 -7.73 23.23
C ALA A 15 -1.07 -8.39 23.89
N ARG A 16 -1.32 -9.23 24.89
CA ARG A 16 -0.31 -9.95 25.68
C ARG A 16 -0.38 -11.44 25.36
N LYS A 17 0.73 -12.12 25.66
CA LYS A 17 0.84 -13.57 25.47
C LYS A 17 -0.32 -14.33 26.11
N GLY A 18 -0.91 -15.25 25.36
CA GLY A 18 -2.01 -16.13 25.79
C GLY A 18 -3.41 -15.51 25.71
N GLN A 19 -3.54 -14.22 25.34
CA GLN A 19 -4.86 -13.59 25.20
C GLN A 19 -5.62 -14.05 23.95
N LEU A 20 -4.98 -14.79 23.04
CA LEU A 20 -5.61 -15.38 21.87
C LEU A 20 -5.93 -16.88 22.03
N ASP A 21 -5.54 -17.52 23.15
CA ASP A 21 -5.62 -18.98 23.35
C ASP A 21 -7.04 -19.54 23.36
N PHE A 22 -8.05 -18.68 23.57
CA PHE A 22 -9.45 -19.10 23.56
C PHE A 22 -10.02 -19.26 22.14
N LEU A 23 -9.30 -18.78 21.12
CA LEU A 23 -9.71 -18.85 19.73
C LEU A 23 -9.41 -20.23 19.15
N ASP A 24 -10.32 -20.74 18.32
CA ASP A 24 -10.05 -21.96 17.56
C ASP A 24 -9.00 -21.68 16.47
N GLU A 25 -7.86 -22.36 16.59
CA GLU A 25 -6.69 -22.27 15.72
C GLU A 25 -7.03 -22.39 14.21
N ARG A 26 -8.04 -23.19 13.87
CA ARG A 26 -8.40 -23.48 12.48
C ARG A 26 -9.58 -22.67 11.97
N ALA A 27 -10.36 -22.05 12.86
CA ALA A 27 -11.53 -21.28 12.47
C ALA A 27 -11.20 -19.81 12.14
N LEU A 28 -10.12 -19.26 12.72
CA LEU A 28 -9.74 -17.86 12.55
C LEU A 28 -9.22 -17.61 11.12
N LEU A 29 -9.87 -16.67 10.42
CA LEU A 29 -9.53 -16.28 9.04
C LEU A 29 -9.02 -14.85 8.98
N THR A 30 -9.47 -13.97 9.88
CA THR A 30 -8.99 -12.60 9.95
C THR A 30 -8.83 -12.18 11.39
N LEU A 31 -7.68 -11.58 11.69
CA LEU A 31 -7.35 -11.03 13.00
C LEU A 31 -7.15 -9.53 12.89
N ASN A 32 -7.87 -8.77 13.71
CA ASN A 32 -7.76 -7.32 13.76
C ASN A 32 -7.19 -6.89 15.11
N PHE A 33 -6.27 -5.93 15.10
CA PHE A 33 -5.88 -5.18 16.28
C PHE A 33 -6.39 -3.75 16.15
N ALA A 34 -7.04 -3.24 17.19
CA ALA A 34 -7.64 -1.91 17.17
C ALA A 34 -7.38 -1.13 18.45
N HIS A 35 -7.22 0.18 18.30
CA HIS A 35 -7.20 1.15 19.40
C HIS A 35 -6.14 0.89 20.49
N CYS A 36 -5.03 0.25 20.12
CA CYS A 36 -3.90 -0.02 21.01
C CYS A 36 -2.91 1.15 20.99
N SER A 37 -2.56 1.67 22.17
CA SER A 37 -1.63 2.79 22.27
C SER A 37 -0.16 2.39 22.21
N GLU A 38 0.17 1.10 22.42
CA GLU A 38 1.53 0.58 22.43
C GLU A 38 1.56 -0.91 21.98
N LEU A 39 0.93 -1.23 20.85
CA LEU A 39 0.79 -2.62 20.40
C LEU A 39 2.17 -3.27 20.18
N VAL A 40 2.39 -4.38 20.86
CA VAL A 40 3.39 -5.38 20.52
C VAL A 40 2.65 -6.58 19.95
N VAL A 41 2.91 -6.93 18.69
CA VAL A 41 2.23 -8.07 18.06
C VAL A 41 2.66 -9.37 18.76
N PRO A 42 1.73 -10.12 19.39
CA PRO A 42 2.10 -11.29 20.19
C PRO A 42 2.41 -12.48 19.28
N SER A 43 3.40 -13.30 19.64
CA SER A 43 3.74 -14.54 18.90
C SER A 43 2.58 -15.53 18.79
N ASP A 44 1.54 -15.42 19.63
CA ASP A 44 0.35 -16.28 19.60
C ASP A 44 -0.37 -16.25 18.24
N ILE A 45 -0.16 -15.20 17.42
CA ILE A 45 -0.71 -15.16 16.07
C ILE A 45 -0.26 -16.36 15.21
N GLN A 46 0.90 -16.96 15.51
CA GLN A 46 1.43 -18.11 14.79
C GLN A 46 0.65 -19.41 15.01
N HIS A 47 -0.28 -19.46 15.96
CA HIS A 47 -1.16 -20.61 16.17
C HIS A 47 -2.30 -20.71 15.14
N PHE A 48 -2.46 -19.72 14.26
CA PHE A 48 -3.60 -19.62 13.33
C PHE A 48 -3.19 -19.81 11.85
N PRO A 49 -2.90 -21.04 11.40
CA PRO A 49 -2.39 -21.30 10.04
C PRO A 49 -3.40 -21.03 8.91
N ASN A 50 -4.68 -20.87 9.25
CA ASN A 50 -5.75 -20.55 8.30
C ASN A 50 -6.03 -19.04 8.19
N LEU A 51 -5.23 -18.18 8.85
CA LEU A 51 -5.35 -16.75 8.69
C LEU A 51 -5.14 -16.35 7.23
N LEU A 52 -6.13 -15.67 6.68
CA LEU A 52 -6.13 -15.05 5.36
C LEU A 52 -5.61 -13.62 5.41
N GLY A 53 -5.68 -12.95 6.56
CA GLY A 53 -5.10 -11.62 6.67
C GLY A 53 -5.24 -10.98 8.03
N MET A 54 -4.58 -9.84 8.19
CA MET A 54 -4.60 -9.05 9.41
C MET A 54 -4.85 -7.58 9.13
N ASN A 55 -5.62 -6.93 10.02
CA ASN A 55 -5.85 -5.49 9.98
C ASN A 55 -5.33 -4.85 11.28
N LEU A 56 -4.52 -3.81 11.15
CA LEU A 56 -4.05 -2.98 12.27
C LEU A 56 -4.66 -1.59 12.10
N LYS A 57 -5.52 -1.18 13.03
CA LYS A 57 -6.35 0.03 12.86
C LYS A 57 -6.31 0.97 14.07
N HIS A 58 -6.10 2.26 13.82
CA HIS A 58 -6.10 3.32 14.84
C HIS A 58 -5.22 2.98 16.06
N LEU A 59 -3.94 2.70 15.82
CA LEU A 59 -3.04 2.24 16.88
C LEU A 59 -1.64 2.80 16.73
N THR A 60 -0.85 2.73 17.81
CA THR A 60 0.60 2.89 17.74
C THR A 60 1.24 1.51 17.86
N LEU A 61 2.00 1.13 16.83
CA LEU A 61 2.73 -0.12 16.79
C LEU A 61 4.09 0.10 17.46
N ALA A 62 4.22 -0.39 18.68
CA ALA A 62 5.45 -0.30 19.45
C ALA A 62 6.49 -1.32 18.97
N ASP A 63 6.05 -2.54 18.65
CA ASP A 63 6.94 -3.58 18.11
C ASP A 63 6.14 -4.66 17.34
N TRP A 64 6.78 -5.27 16.36
CA TRP A 64 6.36 -6.54 15.77
C TRP A 64 7.60 -7.41 15.65
N PRO A 65 7.89 -8.22 16.69
CA PRO A 65 9.16 -8.92 16.79
C PRO A 65 9.26 -10.08 15.79
N MET A 66 10.50 -10.50 15.52
CA MET A 66 10.81 -11.62 14.61
C MET A 66 10.18 -12.96 15.04
N ASP A 67 9.96 -13.19 16.33
CA ASP A 67 9.31 -14.40 16.83
C ASP A 67 7.78 -14.39 16.63
N ALA A 68 7.22 -13.28 16.14
CA ALA A 68 5.87 -13.15 15.64
C ALA A 68 5.84 -12.86 14.12
N ALA A 69 6.94 -13.11 13.40
CA ALA A 69 7.06 -12.77 11.98
C ALA A 69 6.04 -13.49 11.09
N VAL A 70 5.59 -12.80 10.04
CA VAL A 70 4.73 -13.34 9.00
C VAL A 70 5.58 -14.13 8.01
N THR A 71 5.57 -15.46 8.13
CA THR A 71 6.31 -16.36 7.24
C THR A 71 5.40 -17.43 6.63
N ALA A 72 5.85 -18.06 5.54
CA ALA A 72 5.11 -19.14 4.89
C ALA A 72 4.90 -20.38 5.79
N ASP A 73 5.77 -20.58 6.78
CA ASP A 73 5.66 -21.72 7.71
C ASP A 73 4.50 -21.57 8.68
N TYR A 74 4.23 -20.34 9.13
CA TYR A 74 3.16 -20.03 10.09
C TYR A 74 1.86 -19.58 9.40
N PHE A 75 1.96 -18.91 8.25
CA PHE A 75 0.82 -18.30 7.57
C PHE A 75 0.74 -18.70 6.09
N PRO A 76 0.61 -20.01 5.78
CA PRO A 76 0.62 -20.49 4.40
C PRO A 76 -0.55 -19.98 3.54
N ASN A 77 -1.64 -19.54 4.16
CA ASN A 77 -2.85 -19.07 3.49
C ASN A 77 -3.04 -17.55 3.54
N MET A 78 -2.06 -16.79 4.02
CA MET A 78 -2.21 -15.35 4.16
C MET A 78 -2.22 -14.67 2.79
N LEU A 79 -3.17 -13.76 2.62
CA LEU A 79 -3.47 -13.05 1.38
C LEU A 79 -3.23 -11.54 1.52
N PHE A 80 -3.50 -10.96 2.69
CA PHE A 80 -3.45 -9.51 2.86
C PHE A 80 -2.93 -9.04 4.24
N LEU A 81 -2.30 -7.86 4.26
CA LEU A 81 -1.99 -7.08 5.45
C LEU A 81 -2.43 -5.64 5.26
N VAL A 82 -3.24 -5.12 6.18
CA VAL A 82 -3.76 -3.75 6.10
C VAL A 82 -3.41 -2.99 7.36
N PHE A 83 -2.81 -1.83 7.19
CA PHE A 83 -2.45 -0.87 8.23
C PHE A 83 -3.22 0.42 7.95
N SER A 84 -4.06 0.85 8.89
CA SER A 84 -4.89 2.04 8.74
C SER A 84 -4.81 2.91 10.00
N HIS A 85 -4.39 4.17 9.86
CA HIS A 85 -4.18 5.05 11.01
C HIS A 85 -3.19 4.44 12.03
N VAL A 86 -2.04 3.97 11.53
CA VAL A 86 -0.99 3.37 12.35
C VAL A 86 0.19 4.33 12.51
N ASN A 87 0.64 4.49 13.76
CA ASN A 87 1.85 5.21 14.11
C ASN A 87 2.97 4.22 14.46
N TRP A 88 4.16 4.36 13.88
CA TRP A 88 5.35 3.53 14.14
C TRP A 88 6.64 4.33 14.00
N SER A 89 7.76 3.80 14.48
CA SER A 89 9.08 4.39 14.21
C SER A 89 9.61 4.01 12.83
N CYS A 90 9.36 2.78 12.39
CA CYS A 90 9.75 2.22 11.11
C CYS A 90 8.88 1.00 10.75
N LEU A 91 9.01 0.50 9.53
CA LEU A 91 8.46 -0.82 9.18
C LEU A 91 9.07 -1.88 10.12
N PRO A 92 8.25 -2.76 10.72
CA PRO A 92 8.70 -3.59 11.82
C PRO A 92 9.26 -4.94 11.33
N ASP A 93 10.15 -5.53 12.12
CA ASP A 93 10.89 -6.74 11.78
C ASP A 93 10.00 -7.91 11.33
N GLY A 94 8.82 -8.06 11.94
CA GLY A 94 7.86 -9.12 11.64
C GLY A 94 7.37 -9.18 10.19
N ILE A 95 7.58 -8.12 9.40
CA ILE A 95 7.22 -8.07 7.96
C ILE A 95 8.41 -7.71 7.04
N LEU A 96 9.63 -7.66 7.60
CA LEU A 96 10.88 -7.47 6.84
C LEU A 96 11.53 -8.79 6.42
N GLY A 97 10.96 -9.94 6.80
CA GLY A 97 11.35 -11.25 6.28
C GLY A 97 10.71 -11.57 4.92
N PRO A 98 11.06 -12.71 4.30
CA PRO A 98 10.35 -13.22 3.12
C PRO A 98 8.92 -13.60 3.49
N LEU A 99 7.96 -12.80 3.01
CA LEU A 99 6.52 -13.01 3.22
C LEU A 99 6.02 -14.25 2.45
N PRO A 100 4.88 -14.85 2.86
CA PRO A 100 4.25 -15.93 2.11
C PRO A 100 3.96 -15.53 0.66
N ASN A 101 4.24 -16.41 -0.31
CA ASN A 101 3.95 -16.14 -1.73
C ASN A 101 2.46 -15.86 -2.00
N GLY A 102 1.58 -16.37 -1.14
CA GLY A 102 0.13 -16.11 -1.22
C GLY A 102 -0.27 -14.70 -0.80
N LEU A 103 0.60 -13.95 -0.12
CA LEU A 103 0.33 -12.60 0.34
C LEU A 103 0.47 -11.65 -0.84
N GLN A 104 -0.67 -11.25 -1.39
CA GLN A 104 -0.79 -10.47 -2.62
C GLN A 104 -1.02 -8.99 -2.36
N ASP A 105 -1.54 -8.64 -1.18
CA ASP A 105 -2.08 -7.31 -0.90
C ASP A 105 -1.49 -6.71 0.39
N ILE A 106 -0.85 -5.55 0.26
CA ILE A 106 -0.36 -4.77 1.40
C ILE A 106 -0.86 -3.34 1.25
N GLU A 107 -1.61 -2.87 2.25
CA GLU A 107 -2.15 -1.52 2.30
C GLU A 107 -1.65 -0.79 3.55
N LEU A 108 -1.05 0.38 3.36
CA LEU A 108 -0.57 1.29 4.39
C LEU A 108 -1.28 2.63 4.17
N THR A 109 -2.32 2.90 4.95
CA THR A 109 -3.17 4.08 4.78
C THR A 109 -3.14 4.96 6.02
N HIS A 110 -2.96 6.27 5.84
CA HIS A 110 -2.92 7.24 6.95
C HIS A 110 -1.87 6.88 8.01
N THR A 111 -0.64 6.58 7.59
CA THR A 111 0.46 6.23 8.50
C THR A 111 1.45 7.38 8.64
N ASN A 112 2.40 7.28 9.57
CA ASN A 112 3.53 8.20 9.65
C ASN A 112 4.79 7.65 8.94
N LEU A 113 4.65 6.68 8.04
CA LEU A 113 5.79 6.10 7.31
C LEU A 113 6.41 7.15 6.38
N SER A 114 7.68 7.47 6.61
CA SER A 114 8.44 8.41 5.78
C SER A 114 9.58 7.77 4.99
N VAL A 115 9.98 6.55 5.36
CA VAL A 115 11.08 5.81 4.72
C VAL A 115 10.63 4.38 4.49
N ILE A 116 10.77 3.94 3.24
CA ILE A 116 10.59 2.55 2.85
C ILE A 116 12.00 1.94 2.72
N PRO A 117 12.29 0.79 3.35
CA PRO A 117 13.60 0.18 3.28
C PRO A 117 13.93 -0.32 1.86
N ASP A 118 15.21 -0.34 1.54
CA ASP A 118 15.71 -1.00 0.34
C ASP A 118 15.51 -2.53 0.46
N GLY A 119 15.49 -3.23 -0.68
CA GLY A 119 15.43 -4.70 -0.71
C GLY A 119 14.04 -5.31 -0.53
N LEU A 120 12.96 -4.51 -0.51
CA LEU A 120 11.59 -5.05 -0.43
C LEU A 120 11.26 -6.08 -1.52
N ASP A 121 11.89 -6.00 -2.69
CA ASP A 121 11.79 -6.99 -3.77
C ASP A 121 12.22 -8.40 -3.35
N GLN A 122 13.11 -8.51 -2.37
CA GLN A 122 13.55 -9.79 -1.81
C GLN A 122 12.63 -10.28 -0.68
N HIS A 123 11.90 -9.36 -0.05
CA HIS A 123 11.06 -9.64 1.11
C HIS A 123 9.61 -9.89 0.73
N TRP A 124 9.11 -9.29 -0.35
CA TRP A 124 7.70 -9.31 -0.73
C TRP A 124 7.48 -9.99 -2.09
N PRO A 125 7.91 -11.26 -2.26
CA PRO A 125 7.99 -11.91 -3.58
C PRO A 125 6.63 -12.16 -4.23
N GLY A 126 5.55 -12.19 -3.45
CA GLY A 126 4.18 -12.44 -3.92
C GLY A 126 3.31 -11.19 -4.06
N VAL A 127 3.77 -10.01 -3.64
CA VAL A 127 2.90 -8.83 -3.55
C VAL A 127 2.58 -8.29 -4.95
N GLY A 128 1.29 -8.25 -5.27
CA GLY A 128 0.76 -7.72 -6.52
C GLY A 128 0.05 -6.37 -6.35
N THR A 129 -0.48 -6.08 -5.16
CA THR A 129 -1.12 -4.81 -4.80
C THR A 129 -0.35 -4.18 -3.66
N LEU A 130 0.12 -2.95 -3.86
CA LEU A 130 0.79 -2.18 -2.82
C LEU A 130 0.23 -0.76 -2.76
N PHE A 131 -0.42 -0.44 -1.65
CA PHE A 131 -0.90 0.91 -1.36
C PHE A 131 -0.11 1.51 -0.20
N ILE A 132 0.45 2.68 -0.43
CA ILE A 132 1.11 3.51 0.59
C ILE A 132 0.48 4.89 0.47
N GLU A 133 -0.69 5.06 1.06
CA GLU A 133 -1.54 6.24 0.90
C GLU A 133 -1.56 7.09 2.16
N TYR A 134 -1.66 8.41 1.99
CA TYR A 134 -1.73 9.39 3.07
C TYR A 134 -0.66 9.15 4.15
N SER A 135 0.54 8.80 3.69
CA SER A 135 1.71 8.58 4.54
C SER A 135 2.63 9.80 4.43
N GLN A 136 3.93 9.65 4.68
CA GLN A 136 4.89 10.77 4.72
C GLN A 136 6.09 10.53 3.82
N ILE A 137 5.95 9.68 2.79
CA ILE A 137 7.07 9.35 1.89
C ILE A 137 7.32 10.50 0.92
N GLN A 138 8.59 10.82 0.69
CA GLN A 138 9.03 11.87 -0.24
C GLN A 138 9.67 11.32 -1.50
N HIS A 139 10.06 10.05 -1.46
CA HIS A 139 10.76 9.37 -2.54
C HIS A 139 10.17 7.99 -2.77
N VAL A 140 10.04 7.62 -4.03
CA VAL A 140 9.68 6.27 -4.45
C VAL A 140 10.96 5.42 -4.44
N PRO A 141 11.06 4.35 -3.63
CA PRO A 141 12.26 3.54 -3.56
C PRO A 141 12.38 2.65 -4.80
N SER A 142 13.59 2.46 -5.30
CA SER A 142 13.85 1.65 -6.51
C SER A 142 13.56 0.16 -6.32
N SER A 143 13.53 -0.33 -5.07
CA SER A 143 13.13 -1.71 -4.75
C SER A 143 11.72 -2.05 -5.22
N LEU A 144 10.80 -1.08 -5.33
CA LEU A 144 9.46 -1.32 -5.87
C LEU A 144 9.48 -1.77 -7.34
N LEU A 145 10.53 -1.43 -8.09
CA LEU A 145 10.68 -1.88 -9.48
C LEU A 145 11.01 -3.37 -9.59
N GLY A 146 11.54 -3.97 -8.52
CA GLY A 146 11.85 -5.41 -8.44
C GLY A 146 10.64 -6.25 -8.04
N ILE A 147 9.57 -5.64 -7.54
CA ILE A 147 8.34 -6.33 -7.18
C ILE A 147 7.44 -6.41 -8.42
N ALA A 148 6.87 -7.58 -8.69
CA ALA A 148 5.96 -7.81 -9.81
C ALA A 148 4.54 -7.24 -9.56
N LEU A 149 4.47 -5.97 -9.16
CA LEU A 149 3.23 -5.26 -8.86
C LEU A 149 2.32 -5.20 -10.10
N PHE A 150 1.01 -5.30 -9.84
CA PHE A 150 -0.09 -5.06 -10.76
C PHE A 150 -0.81 -3.75 -10.44
N ASP A 151 -0.94 -3.38 -9.16
CA ASP A 151 -1.58 -2.13 -8.71
C ASP A 151 -0.69 -1.43 -7.66
N LEU A 152 -0.32 -0.18 -7.96
CA LEU A 152 0.49 0.67 -7.09
C LEU A 152 -0.27 1.96 -6.79
N SER A 153 -0.46 2.27 -5.51
CA SER A 153 -1.02 3.54 -5.08
C SER A 153 -0.09 4.22 -4.09
N LEU A 154 0.27 5.47 -4.39
CA LEU A 154 1.09 6.35 -3.56
C LEU A 154 0.36 7.67 -3.27
N ILE A 155 -0.97 7.64 -3.25
CA ILE A 155 -1.83 8.82 -3.11
C ILE A 155 -1.54 9.58 -1.81
N GLY A 156 -1.52 10.91 -1.85
CA GLY A 156 -1.53 11.74 -0.64
C GLY A 156 -0.22 11.72 0.15
N ASN A 157 0.91 11.58 -0.53
CA ASN A 157 2.24 11.71 0.07
C ASN A 157 2.93 13.02 -0.36
N ASP A 158 4.23 13.14 -0.09
CA ASP A 158 5.04 14.33 -0.38
C ASP A 158 6.00 14.09 -1.57
N ILE A 159 5.59 13.28 -2.55
CA ILE A 159 6.45 12.90 -3.70
C ILE A 159 6.49 14.03 -4.74
N GLU A 160 7.63 14.71 -4.85
CA GLU A 160 7.85 15.72 -5.91
C GLU A 160 8.35 15.13 -7.24
N ASP A 161 9.05 13.98 -7.17
CA ASP A 161 9.69 13.31 -8.30
C ASP A 161 9.43 11.79 -8.24
N ALA A 162 8.80 11.26 -9.27
CA ALA A 162 8.52 9.84 -9.45
C ALA A 162 9.26 9.24 -10.65
N SER A 163 10.35 9.86 -11.12
CA SER A 163 11.12 9.45 -12.31
C SER A 163 11.64 8.02 -12.25
N VAL A 164 11.85 7.46 -11.06
CA VAL A 164 12.20 6.04 -10.87
C VAL A 164 11.17 5.10 -11.53
N LEU A 165 9.89 5.51 -11.58
CA LEU A 165 8.80 4.76 -12.22
C LEU A 165 8.91 4.71 -13.75
N ALA A 166 9.88 5.41 -14.37
CA ALA A 166 10.20 5.25 -15.79
C ALA A 166 10.57 3.80 -16.18
N SER A 167 11.04 3.02 -15.19
CA SER A 167 11.49 1.63 -15.36
C SER A 167 10.47 0.61 -14.83
N LEU A 168 9.20 0.99 -14.67
CA LEU A 168 8.15 0.08 -14.21
C LEU A 168 8.09 -1.22 -15.05
N PRO A 169 7.89 -2.39 -14.43
CA PRO A 169 7.80 -3.66 -15.13
C PRO A 169 6.48 -3.81 -15.92
N PRO A 170 6.41 -4.69 -16.94
CA PRO A 170 5.19 -4.93 -17.72
C PRO A 170 4.00 -5.48 -16.91
N SER A 171 4.22 -5.96 -15.69
CA SER A 171 3.16 -6.49 -14.81
C SER A 171 2.21 -5.40 -14.32
N ILE A 172 2.67 -4.15 -14.24
CA ILE A 172 1.89 -3.05 -13.68
C ILE A 172 0.74 -2.69 -14.63
N SER A 173 -0.45 -2.54 -14.05
CA SER A 173 -1.66 -2.12 -14.79
C SER A 173 -2.26 -0.84 -14.23
N ARG A 174 -2.01 -0.53 -12.96
CA ARG A 174 -2.56 0.64 -12.29
C ARG A 174 -1.50 1.36 -11.48
N VAL A 175 -1.43 2.68 -11.64
CA VAL A 175 -0.54 3.57 -10.89
C VAL A 175 -1.32 4.80 -10.46
N SER A 176 -1.35 5.08 -9.17
CA SER A 176 -2.03 6.25 -8.60
C SER A 176 -1.04 7.12 -7.82
N LEU A 177 -0.86 8.37 -8.25
CA LEU A 177 0.05 9.36 -7.66
C LEU A 177 -0.69 10.63 -7.22
N ASP A 178 -2.01 10.53 -7.07
CA ASP A 178 -2.87 11.67 -6.77
C ASP A 178 -2.45 12.36 -5.46
N HIS A 179 -2.76 13.65 -5.33
CA HIS A 179 -2.49 14.41 -4.11
C HIS A 179 -1.02 14.40 -3.67
N ASN A 180 -0.09 14.35 -4.63
CA ASN A 180 1.34 14.55 -4.39
C ASN A 180 1.79 15.89 -5.01
N PRO A 181 2.84 16.54 -4.49
CA PRO A 181 3.45 17.71 -5.11
C PRO A 181 4.25 17.39 -6.41
N LEU A 182 3.86 16.34 -7.14
CA LEU A 182 4.52 15.83 -8.34
C LEU A 182 4.55 16.89 -9.45
N ARG A 183 5.74 17.21 -9.95
CA ARG A 183 5.92 18.29 -10.96
C ARG A 183 5.97 17.78 -12.39
N VAL A 184 6.45 16.54 -12.57
CA VAL A 184 6.72 15.94 -13.88
C VAL A 184 6.30 14.48 -13.84
N LEU A 185 5.58 14.03 -14.87
CA LEU A 185 5.24 12.62 -15.05
C LEU A 185 6.47 11.80 -15.45
N PRO A 186 6.64 10.55 -14.95
CA PRO A 186 7.73 9.69 -15.35
C PRO A 186 7.73 9.41 -16.86
N VAL A 187 8.89 9.47 -17.49
CA VAL A 187 9.03 9.18 -18.93
C VAL A 187 9.38 7.71 -19.11
N PHE A 188 8.40 6.88 -19.47
CA PHE A 188 8.60 5.43 -19.60
C PHE A 188 9.71 5.05 -20.59
N ASN A 189 10.60 4.17 -20.16
CA ASN A 189 11.71 3.65 -20.96
C ASN A 189 11.21 2.88 -22.19
N GLU A 190 11.93 3.01 -23.30
CA GLU A 190 11.52 2.37 -24.57
C GLU A 190 11.44 0.85 -24.49
N SER A 191 12.36 0.26 -23.73
CA SER A 191 12.50 -1.18 -23.54
C SER A 191 11.57 -1.77 -22.47
N SER A 192 10.81 -0.94 -21.73
CA SER A 192 9.99 -1.40 -20.61
C SER A 192 8.84 -2.32 -21.05
N GLY A 193 8.29 -2.12 -22.25
CA GLY A 193 7.10 -2.83 -22.71
C GLY A 193 5.85 -2.56 -21.86
N VAL A 194 5.89 -1.53 -21.00
CA VAL A 194 4.82 -1.24 -20.03
C VAL A 194 3.55 -0.79 -20.72
N PHE A 195 2.40 -1.29 -20.27
CA PHE A 195 1.08 -0.80 -20.66
C PHE A 195 0.20 -0.67 -19.42
N ILE A 196 -0.18 0.56 -19.10
CA ILE A 196 -0.92 0.91 -17.89
C ILE A 196 -2.38 1.12 -18.29
N LEU A 197 -3.28 0.38 -17.66
CA LEU A 197 -4.71 0.56 -17.86
C LEU A 197 -5.19 1.87 -17.23
N ILE A 198 -4.74 2.18 -16.00
CA ILE A 198 -5.08 3.43 -15.32
C ILE A 198 -3.84 4.08 -14.71
N PHE A 199 -3.58 5.32 -15.08
CA PHE A 199 -2.61 6.20 -14.44
C PHE A 199 -3.33 7.44 -13.92
N SER A 200 -3.31 7.69 -12.61
CA SER A 200 -3.84 8.92 -12.03
C SER A 200 -2.73 9.74 -11.37
N ALA A 201 -2.77 11.06 -11.60
CA ALA A 201 -1.95 12.06 -10.93
C ALA A 201 -2.77 13.36 -10.78
N GLU A 202 -3.99 13.20 -10.28
CA GLU A 202 -4.94 14.27 -9.94
C GLU A 202 -4.44 15.07 -8.73
N HIS A 203 -4.81 16.35 -8.66
CA HIS A 203 -4.36 17.26 -7.59
C HIS A 203 -2.82 17.31 -7.44
N THR A 204 -2.09 17.29 -8.55
CA THR A 204 -0.63 17.42 -8.60
C THR A 204 -0.17 18.73 -9.22
N LEU A 205 1.15 18.94 -9.35
CA LEU A 205 1.77 20.12 -9.96
C LEU A 205 2.23 19.88 -11.41
N VAL A 206 1.77 18.80 -12.05
CA VAL A 206 2.12 18.41 -13.42
C VAL A 206 1.63 19.46 -14.42
N ARG A 207 2.52 19.83 -15.36
CA ARG A 207 2.24 20.82 -16.42
C ARG A 207 2.17 20.25 -17.82
N ASP A 208 2.75 19.08 -18.04
CA ASP A 208 2.95 18.50 -19.36
C ASP A 208 2.76 16.98 -19.33
N VAL A 209 2.28 16.43 -20.44
CA VAL A 209 2.10 14.99 -20.62
C VAL A 209 3.11 14.46 -21.64
N PRO A 210 4.04 13.56 -21.25
CA PRO A 210 4.99 12.97 -22.19
C PRO A 210 4.29 12.22 -23.34
N PRO A 211 4.79 12.27 -24.59
CA PRO A 211 4.12 11.66 -25.74
C PRO A 211 3.79 10.16 -25.59
N ARG A 212 4.65 9.41 -24.87
CA ARG A 212 4.48 7.97 -24.63
C ARG A 212 3.21 7.63 -23.83
N TYR A 213 2.66 8.55 -23.04
CA TYR A 213 1.40 8.30 -22.34
C TYR A 213 0.26 7.99 -23.31
N LYS A 214 0.28 8.55 -24.54
CA LYS A 214 -0.74 8.26 -25.56
C LYS A 214 -0.72 6.82 -26.08
N SER A 215 0.41 6.13 -25.97
CA SER A 215 0.58 4.75 -26.45
C SER A 215 0.66 3.72 -25.33
N ASN A 216 1.03 4.15 -24.13
CA ASN A 216 1.34 3.26 -23.00
C ASN A 216 0.33 3.38 -21.86
N VAL A 217 -0.62 4.32 -21.91
CA VAL A 217 -1.65 4.52 -20.88
C VAL A 217 -3.03 4.61 -21.54
N ASP A 218 -3.95 3.74 -21.12
CA ASP A 218 -5.33 3.71 -21.63
C ASP A 218 -6.21 4.78 -20.97
N GLY A 219 -6.23 4.82 -19.64
CA GLY A 219 -6.88 5.87 -18.84
C GLY A 219 -5.85 6.72 -18.10
N LEU A 220 -5.72 8.00 -18.47
CA LEU A 220 -4.90 8.98 -17.76
C LEU A 220 -5.82 10.01 -17.09
N PHE A 221 -5.60 10.32 -15.81
CA PHE A 221 -6.38 11.28 -15.04
C PHE A 221 -5.48 12.32 -14.37
N LEU A 222 -5.70 13.60 -14.65
CA LEU A 222 -4.88 14.74 -14.25
C LEU A 222 -5.73 15.93 -13.76
N GLN A 223 -6.96 15.67 -13.31
CA GLN A 223 -7.85 16.69 -12.77
C GLN A 223 -7.11 17.57 -11.74
N GLU A 224 -7.43 18.86 -11.73
CA GLU A 224 -6.84 19.85 -10.81
C GLU A 224 -5.31 20.00 -10.88
N SER A 225 -4.68 19.54 -11.97
CA SER A 225 -3.30 19.86 -12.28
C SER A 225 -3.16 21.18 -13.08
N PRO A 226 -1.98 21.84 -13.03
CA PRO A 226 -1.65 22.94 -13.93
C PRO A 226 -1.81 22.59 -15.43
N TYR A 227 -1.57 21.34 -15.82
CA TYR A 227 -1.85 20.87 -17.19
C TYR A 227 -3.31 21.12 -17.55
N CYS A 228 -4.25 20.64 -16.75
CA CYS A 228 -5.68 20.80 -17.01
C CYS A 228 -6.18 22.25 -16.91
N SER A 229 -5.56 23.08 -16.05
CA SER A 229 -5.85 24.52 -15.99
C SER A 229 -5.39 25.28 -17.25
N SER A 230 -4.42 24.74 -17.99
CA SER A 230 -3.87 25.38 -19.20
C SER A 230 -4.65 25.05 -20.48
N VAL A 231 -5.44 23.97 -20.46
CA VAL A 231 -6.25 23.55 -21.60
C VAL A 231 -7.61 24.25 -21.54
N SER A 232 -8.08 24.75 -22.67
CA SER A 232 -9.39 25.42 -22.76
C SER A 232 -10.53 24.49 -22.35
N GLU A 233 -11.46 24.97 -21.50
CA GLU A 233 -12.65 24.22 -21.07
C GLU A 233 -13.49 23.70 -22.26
N ALA A 234 -13.55 24.45 -23.37
CA ALA A 234 -14.30 24.05 -24.56
C ALA A 234 -13.67 22.86 -25.32
N VAL A 235 -12.44 22.48 -24.98
CA VAL A 235 -11.65 21.40 -25.62
C VAL A 235 -10.94 20.56 -24.55
N ALA A 236 -11.45 20.56 -23.31
CA ALA A 236 -10.84 19.80 -22.22
C ALA A 236 -10.79 18.32 -22.61
N PRO A 237 -9.61 17.67 -22.62
CA PRO A 237 -9.52 16.26 -22.94
C PRO A 237 -10.08 15.43 -21.78
N ALA A 238 -10.50 14.19 -22.05
CA ALA A 238 -10.97 13.23 -21.03
C ALA A 238 -9.98 13.02 -19.87
N VAL A 239 -8.70 13.36 -20.10
CA VAL A 239 -7.63 13.38 -19.09
C VAL A 239 -7.88 14.36 -17.92
N CYS A 240 -8.76 15.34 -18.10
CA CYS A 240 -9.09 16.37 -17.12
C CYS A 240 -10.42 16.12 -16.42
N ASP A 241 -11.11 15.03 -16.76
CA ASP A 241 -12.28 14.57 -16.02
C ASP A 241 -11.84 13.85 -14.74
N VAL A 242 -12.75 13.82 -13.76
CA VAL A 242 -12.54 13.10 -12.49
C VAL A 242 -12.26 11.64 -12.80
N GLY A 243 -11.15 11.13 -12.29
CA GLY A 243 -10.83 9.71 -12.31
C GLY A 243 -11.79 8.88 -11.49
N TYR A 244 -11.61 7.57 -11.49
CA TYR A 244 -12.35 6.71 -10.57
C TYR A 244 -11.99 7.11 -9.13
N ASN A 245 -12.93 7.70 -8.38
CA ASN A 245 -12.76 8.16 -7.00
C ASN A 245 -12.32 7.03 -6.06
N ARG A 246 -11.00 6.77 -5.95
CA ARG A 246 -10.40 5.99 -4.85
C ARG A 246 -10.15 6.85 -3.61
N ALA A 247 -10.05 8.17 -3.78
CA ALA A 247 -9.78 9.14 -2.70
C ALA A 247 -10.85 9.16 -1.58
N ASP A 248 -12.07 8.64 -1.83
CA ASP A 248 -13.13 8.50 -0.81
C ASP A 248 -12.93 7.32 0.16
N GLY A 249 -11.80 6.61 0.12
CA GLY A 249 -11.43 5.61 1.13
C GLY A 249 -12.36 4.40 1.20
N LYS A 250 -13.09 4.10 0.13
CA LYS A 250 -13.87 2.86 0.01
C LYS A 250 -13.01 1.79 -0.66
N CYS A 251 -12.26 1.04 0.14
CA CYS A 251 -11.89 -0.32 -0.22
C CYS A 251 -13.19 -1.06 -0.55
N LEU A 252 -13.47 -1.33 -1.83
CA LEU A 252 -14.55 -2.21 -2.23
C LEU A 252 -14.06 -3.66 -2.11
N LEU A 253 -13.92 -4.12 -0.87
CA LEU A 253 -14.01 -5.54 -0.57
C LEU A 253 -15.50 -5.86 -0.41
N ASN A 254 -16.11 -6.36 -1.48
CA ASN A 254 -17.28 -7.23 -1.39
C ASN A 254 -16.79 -8.67 -1.46
#